data_AF-A0A9N9CDV3-F1
#
_entry.id   AF-A0A9N9CDV3-F1
#
_cell.length_a   1.000
_cell.length_b   1.000
_cell.length_c   1.000
_cell.angle_alpha   90.00
_cell.angle_beta   90.00
_cell.angle_gamma   90.00
#
_symmetry.space_group_name_H-M   'P 1'
#
loop_
_entity.id
_entity.type
_entity.pdbx_description
1 polymer ?
#
loop_
_entity_poly.entity_id
_entity_poly.type
_entity_poly.pdbx_seq_one_letter_code
_entity_poly.pdbx_strand_id
1 'polypeptide(L)'
;MPSVNKKQNCDDTVLPFELALGKEPLNVDGVVNQQTLQAHLLLLGKFKELEQKNYEADMMYLLCAQDRYIKWLKMMSNYKDEKTVPLPPIGMHVDPISQEIWEQKTGEPWILDLENKKSFVVQCPWCHQEQIFSTSEWVKIMRTSEHVEKCKSFQCQADWSTDTLSAYRFLEDVNNYIADKSKFLGGALIDLTGEYTPELVKTKTDLVFSKKWDISNSTCHWSHILNLIEASLKSTNQLTAALQNFVHRVVSAYSGIPAPFSLDFVSA
;
A
#
# COMPACT_ATOMS: atom_id res chain seq x y z
N MET A 1 53.85 -18.25 -3.42
CA MET A 1 52.92 -19.32 -3.81
C MET A 1 53.01 -20.44 -2.78
N PRO A 2 51.94 -21.18 -2.42
CA PRO A 2 50.52 -21.11 -2.83
C PRO A 2 49.58 -20.82 -1.62
N SER A 3 48.52 -19.99 -1.70
CA SER A 3 47.17 -20.21 -2.26
C SER A 3 46.44 -21.47 -1.79
N VAL A 4 45.39 -21.31 -0.97
CA VAL A 4 44.09 -21.96 -1.19
C VAL A 4 42.97 -21.02 -0.71
N ASN A 5 42.23 -20.50 -1.70
CA ASN A 5 40.88 -19.98 -1.58
C ASN A 5 39.93 -21.05 -1.02
N LYS A 6 39.01 -20.66 -0.13
CA LYS A 6 37.62 -21.08 -0.26
C LYS A 6 36.70 -19.88 -0.02
N LYS A 7 36.09 -19.46 -1.14
CA LYS A 7 34.84 -18.70 -1.19
C LYS A 7 33.84 -19.30 -0.21
N GLN A 8 33.16 -18.46 0.54
CA GLN A 8 31.79 -18.76 0.93
C GLN A 8 30.97 -17.49 0.71
N ASN A 9 30.10 -17.59 -0.28
CA ASN A 9 29.10 -16.62 -0.71
C ASN A 9 28.50 -15.85 0.47
N CYS A 10 28.66 -14.54 0.48
CA CYS A 10 27.50 -13.71 0.78
C CYS A 10 26.64 -13.77 -0.47
N ASP A 11 25.69 -14.70 -0.50
CA ASP A 11 24.53 -14.57 -1.36
C ASP A 11 23.77 -13.35 -0.84
N ASP A 12 24.17 -12.18 -1.34
CA ASP A 12 23.34 -10.98 -1.35
C ASP A 12 22.22 -11.25 -2.35
N THR A 13 21.27 -12.11 -1.95
CA THR A 13 19.95 -12.14 -2.57
C THR A 13 19.25 -10.85 -2.20
N VAL A 14 19.49 -9.83 -3.04
CA VAL A 14 18.52 -8.82 -3.41
C VAL A 14 17.19 -9.54 -3.62
N LEU A 15 16.17 -9.24 -2.80
CA LEU A 15 14.79 -9.54 -3.17
C LEU A 15 13.86 -8.38 -2.81
N PRO A 16 12.86 -8.14 -3.67
CA PRO A 16 12.20 -6.87 -3.90
C PRO A 16 10.91 -6.78 -3.09
N PHE A 17 10.31 -5.60 -3.12
CA PHE A 17 8.97 -5.33 -2.61
C PHE A 17 7.94 -6.26 -3.30
N GLU A 18 7.51 -7.32 -2.62
CA GLU A 18 6.40 -8.17 -3.08
C GLU A 18 5.23 -8.08 -2.09
N LEU A 19 4.15 -7.46 -2.56
CA LEU A 19 2.82 -7.49 -1.95
C LEU A 19 2.21 -8.89 -2.10
N ALA A 20 2.42 -9.75 -1.12
CA ALA A 20 1.85 -11.10 -1.08
C ALA A 20 0.53 -11.13 -0.27
N LEU A 21 -0.60 -11.13 -0.97
CA LEU A 21 -1.91 -11.53 -0.43
C LEU A 21 -2.04 -13.07 -0.58
N GLY A 22 -2.39 -13.73 0.53
CA GLY A 22 -2.50 -15.20 0.64
C GLY A 22 -3.67 -15.82 -0.14
N LYS A 23 -3.64 -17.16 -0.22
CA LYS A 23 -4.36 -18.03 -1.17
C LYS A 23 -5.82 -18.40 -0.87
N GLU A 24 -6.54 -17.72 0.02
CA GLU A 24 -7.96 -18.02 0.26
C GLU A 24 -8.86 -16.78 0.14
N PRO A 25 -9.98 -16.85 -0.61
CA PRO A 25 -10.90 -15.74 -0.75
C PRO A 25 -11.71 -15.55 0.54
N LEU A 26 -11.54 -14.39 1.17
CA LEU A 26 -12.43 -13.91 2.23
C LEU A 26 -13.85 -13.73 1.68
N ASN A 27 -14.82 -14.46 2.24
CA ASN A 27 -16.24 -14.31 1.92
C ASN A 27 -16.82 -13.10 2.66
N VAL A 28 -16.79 -11.94 2.02
CA VAL A 28 -17.26 -10.65 2.56
C VAL A 28 -18.80 -10.56 2.56
N ASP A 29 -19.47 -11.28 1.66
CA ASP A 29 -20.90 -11.10 1.36
C ASP A 29 -21.83 -11.70 2.43
N GLY A 30 -21.35 -12.61 3.28
CA GLY A 30 -22.08 -13.09 4.45
C GLY A 30 -22.09 -12.11 5.63
N VAL A 31 -21.26 -11.07 5.58
CA VAL A 31 -20.95 -10.20 6.73
C VAL A 31 -21.34 -8.74 6.50
N VAL A 32 -21.48 -8.29 5.24
CA VAL A 32 -21.79 -6.90 4.89
C VAL A 32 -23.18 -6.79 4.25
N ASN A 33 -24.22 -6.69 5.09
CA ASN A 33 -25.57 -6.25 4.74
C ASN A 33 -25.83 -4.79 5.17
N GLN A 34 -27.00 -4.23 4.82
CA GLN A 34 -27.36 -2.84 5.16
C GLN A 34 -27.28 -2.54 6.66
N GLN A 35 -27.64 -3.50 7.52
CA GLN A 35 -27.60 -3.33 8.97
C GLN A 35 -26.15 -3.34 9.50
N THR A 36 -25.29 -4.21 8.98
CA THR A 36 -23.85 -4.22 9.33
C THR A 36 -23.11 -3.01 8.75
N LEU A 37 -23.50 -2.51 7.57
CA LEU A 37 -22.99 -1.24 7.03
C LEU A 37 -23.45 -0.06 7.90
N GLN A 38 -24.71 0.00 8.31
CA GLN A 38 -25.18 1.02 9.25
C GLN A 38 -24.49 0.91 10.61
N ALA A 39 -24.28 -0.29 11.13
CA ALA A 39 -23.55 -0.51 12.37
C ALA A 39 -22.07 -0.10 12.23
N HIS A 40 -21.45 -0.39 11.09
CA HIS A 40 -20.10 0.04 10.76
C HIS A 40 -20.00 1.56 10.66
N LEU A 41 -20.91 2.22 9.92
CA LEU A 41 -20.98 3.68 9.82
C LEU A 41 -21.29 4.35 11.17
N LEU A 42 -22.11 3.74 12.03
CA LEU A 42 -22.35 4.21 13.40
C LEU A 42 -21.12 4.02 14.29
N LEU A 43 -20.36 2.93 14.12
CA LEU A 43 -19.10 2.68 14.81
C LEU A 43 -18.02 3.69 14.37
N LEU A 44 -17.92 3.94 13.06
CA LEU A 44 -17.06 4.97 12.47
C LEU A 44 -17.45 6.36 12.97
N GLY A 45 -18.75 6.65 13.07
CA GLY A 45 -19.29 7.86 13.68
C GLY A 45 -18.90 8.03 15.16
N LYS A 46 -18.71 6.92 15.89
CA LYS A 46 -18.19 6.94 17.27
C LYS A 46 -16.67 7.11 17.34
N PHE A 47 -15.91 6.65 16.34
CA PHE A 47 -14.48 6.94 16.25
C PHE A 47 -14.20 8.43 16.05
N LYS A 48 -15.14 9.18 15.49
CA LYS A 48 -15.08 10.65 15.42
C LYS A 48 -15.04 11.32 16.81
N GLU A 49 -15.63 10.69 17.83
CA GLU A 49 -15.56 11.17 19.22
C GLU A 49 -14.25 10.76 19.92
N LEU A 50 -13.51 9.80 19.33
CA LEU A 50 -12.19 9.35 19.77
C LEU A 50 -11.05 10.08 19.03
N GLU A 51 -11.38 10.89 18.03
CA GLU A 51 -10.45 11.79 17.35
C GLU A 51 -9.89 12.78 18.38
N GLN A 52 -8.58 12.67 18.65
CA GLN A 52 -7.94 13.56 19.59
C GLN A 52 -7.79 14.94 18.97
N LYS A 53 -7.89 15.99 19.79
CA LYS A 53 -7.62 17.37 19.32
C LYS A 53 -6.19 17.54 18.79
N ASN A 54 -5.28 16.65 19.19
CA ASN A 54 -3.91 16.62 18.70
C ASN A 54 -3.80 15.77 17.44
N TYR A 55 -4.22 16.36 16.32
CA TYR A 55 -4.22 15.74 15.00
C TYR A 55 -2.85 15.19 14.59
N GLU A 56 -1.76 15.87 14.96
CA GLU A 56 -0.40 15.39 14.65
C GLU A 56 -0.10 14.10 15.42
N ALA A 57 -0.53 13.98 16.68
CA ALA A 57 -0.35 12.76 17.46
C ALA A 57 -1.18 11.58 16.93
N ASP A 58 -2.42 11.80 16.52
CA ASP A 58 -3.24 10.77 15.88
C ASP A 58 -2.62 10.31 14.57
N MET A 59 -2.13 11.25 13.76
CA MET A 59 -1.42 10.91 12.53
C MET A 59 -0.16 10.12 12.77
N MET A 60 0.56 10.46 13.84
CA MET A 60 1.73 9.70 14.25
C MET A 60 1.41 8.29 14.66
N TYR A 61 0.33 8.11 15.41
CA TYR A 61 -0.14 6.79 15.76
C TYR A 61 -0.45 5.97 14.51
N LEU A 62 -1.19 6.55 13.56
CA LEU A 62 -1.57 5.86 12.32
C LEU A 62 -0.33 5.48 11.48
N LEU A 63 0.56 6.43 11.19
CA LEU A 63 1.74 6.15 10.36
C LEU A 63 2.67 5.11 10.99
N CYS A 64 2.86 5.17 12.31
CA CYS A 64 3.65 4.16 13.03
C CYS A 64 2.95 2.79 13.06
N ALA A 65 1.64 2.73 13.25
CA ALA A 65 0.88 1.48 13.20
C ALA A 65 0.93 0.85 11.80
N GLN A 66 0.82 1.65 10.74
CA GLN A 66 0.97 1.20 9.36
C GLN A 66 2.37 0.62 9.09
N ASP A 67 3.43 1.34 9.47
CA ASP A 67 4.82 0.88 9.32
C ASP A 67 5.05 -0.46 10.05
N ARG A 68 4.58 -0.56 11.28
CA ARG A 68 4.64 -1.80 12.07
C ARG A 68 3.86 -2.95 11.46
N TYR A 69 2.67 -2.68 10.93
CA TYR A 69 1.87 -3.69 10.25
C TYR A 69 2.59 -4.25 9.02
N ILE A 70 3.24 -3.39 8.23
CA ILE A 70 4.03 -3.82 7.07
C ILE A 70 5.24 -4.65 7.51
N LYS A 71 5.97 -4.23 8.56
CA LYS A 71 7.06 -5.01 9.15
C LYS A 71 6.59 -6.37 9.65
N TRP A 72 5.44 -6.42 10.30
CA TRP A 72 4.82 -7.66 10.76
C TRP A 72 4.47 -8.58 9.59
N LEU A 73 3.87 -8.08 8.51
CA LEU A 73 3.60 -8.89 7.31
C LEU A 73 4.88 -9.50 6.70
N LYS A 74 5.99 -8.76 6.66
CA LYS A 74 7.30 -9.26 6.19
C LYS A 74 7.90 -10.31 7.13
N MET A 75 7.71 -10.14 8.43
CA MET A 75 8.10 -11.15 9.41
C MET A 75 7.28 -12.43 9.19
N MET A 76 5.97 -12.28 8.96
CA MET A 76 5.04 -13.38 8.73
C MET A 76 5.29 -14.14 7.43
N SER A 77 5.76 -13.49 6.35
CA SER A 77 6.06 -14.18 5.09
C SER A 77 7.18 -15.24 5.22
N ASN A 78 8.03 -15.10 6.24
CA ASN A 78 9.11 -16.04 6.56
C ASN A 78 8.83 -16.87 7.82
N TYR A 79 7.65 -16.71 8.44
CA TYR A 79 7.29 -17.38 9.68
C TYR A 79 6.78 -18.80 9.39
N LYS A 80 7.38 -19.81 10.02
CA LYS A 80 7.12 -21.23 9.74
C LYS A 80 6.39 -21.96 10.87
N ASP A 81 6.17 -21.31 12.02
CA ASP A 81 5.49 -21.93 13.14
C ASP A 81 3.98 -21.68 13.03
N GLU A 82 3.23 -22.70 12.61
CA GLU A 82 1.77 -22.61 12.48
C GLU A 82 1.04 -22.61 13.84
N LYS A 83 1.72 -22.96 14.94
CA LYS A 83 1.08 -23.08 16.26
C LYS A 83 1.02 -21.77 17.04
N THR A 84 1.86 -20.81 16.68
CA THR A 84 2.02 -19.54 17.40
C THR A 84 2.07 -18.38 16.41
N VAL A 85 0.98 -18.12 15.69
CA VAL A 85 0.91 -16.97 14.78
C VAL A 85 0.92 -15.68 15.63
N PRO A 86 2.01 -14.88 15.60
CA PRO A 86 2.10 -13.68 16.42
C PRO A 86 1.10 -12.63 15.93
N LEU A 87 0.43 -11.95 16.85
CA LEU A 87 -0.44 -10.82 16.56
C LEU A 87 0.38 -9.60 16.10
N PRO A 88 -0.18 -8.74 15.24
CA PRO A 88 0.47 -7.49 14.84
C PRO A 88 0.53 -6.49 16.01
N PRO A 89 1.65 -5.76 16.18
CA PRO A 89 1.87 -4.78 17.26
C PRO A 89 1.23 -3.41 16.94
N ILE A 90 -0.07 -3.41 16.62
CA ILE A 90 -0.83 -2.24 16.14
C ILE A 90 -1.78 -1.65 17.20
N GLY A 91 -1.90 -2.29 18.36
CA GLY A 91 -2.85 -1.93 19.41
C GLY A 91 -2.24 -1.92 20.80
N MET A 92 -3.00 -1.42 21.77
CA MET A 92 -2.57 -1.35 23.16
C MET A 92 -2.60 -2.70 23.89
N HIS A 93 -3.28 -3.72 23.33
CA HIS A 93 -3.30 -5.05 23.91
C HIS A 93 -1.96 -5.74 23.73
N VAL A 94 -1.40 -6.26 24.82
CA VAL A 94 -0.13 -6.97 24.82
C VAL A 94 -0.40 -8.46 24.85
N ASP A 95 -0.06 -9.15 23.77
CA ASP A 95 0.07 -10.61 23.78
C ASP A 95 1.55 -10.95 24.06
N PRO A 96 1.89 -11.59 25.19
CA PRO A 96 3.28 -11.78 25.60
C PRO A 96 4.15 -12.53 24.59
N ILE A 97 3.58 -13.54 23.92
CA ILE A 97 4.29 -14.35 22.92
C ILE A 97 4.57 -13.50 21.68
N SER A 98 3.57 -12.77 21.20
CA SER A 98 3.70 -11.86 20.06
C SER A 98 4.68 -10.73 20.35
N GLN A 99 4.68 -10.20 21.58
CA GLN A 99 5.64 -9.21 22.05
C GLN A 99 7.06 -9.74 21.98
N GLU A 100 7.33 -10.90 22.56
CA GLU A 100 8.68 -11.48 22.57
C GLU A 100 9.18 -11.71 21.14
N ILE A 101 8.35 -12.28 20.28
CA ILE A 101 8.69 -12.52 18.87
C ILE A 101 8.99 -11.20 18.16
N TRP A 102 8.13 -10.19 18.33
CA TRP A 102 8.29 -8.88 17.69
C TRP A 102 9.59 -8.21 18.13
N GLU A 103 9.80 -8.07 19.44
CA GLU A 103 10.96 -7.38 20.01
C GLU A 103 12.26 -8.10 19.66
N GLN A 104 12.27 -9.44 19.65
CA GLN A 104 13.43 -10.24 19.27
C GLN A 104 13.76 -10.13 17.77
N LYS A 105 12.74 -10.15 16.89
CA LYS A 105 12.94 -10.18 15.44
C LYS A 105 13.23 -8.79 14.85
N THR A 106 12.65 -7.75 15.43
CA THR A 106 12.73 -6.38 14.89
C THR A 106 13.62 -5.46 15.71
N GLY A 107 13.83 -5.75 17.00
CA GLY A 107 14.49 -4.84 17.93
C GLY A 107 13.62 -3.62 18.30
N GLU A 108 12.35 -3.58 17.89
CA GLU A 108 11.44 -2.48 18.18
C GLU A 108 10.54 -2.80 19.37
N PRO A 109 10.24 -1.82 20.25
CA PRO A 109 9.36 -2.04 21.39
C PRO A 109 7.94 -2.40 20.93
N TRP A 110 7.25 -3.27 21.66
CA TRP A 110 5.85 -3.61 21.35
C TRP A 110 4.89 -2.44 21.53
N ILE A 111 5.06 -1.65 22.60
CA ILE A 111 4.22 -0.48 22.84
C ILE A 111 4.68 0.67 21.93
N LEU A 112 3.73 1.33 21.26
CA LEU A 112 3.98 2.55 20.51
C LEU A 112 4.25 3.70 21.48
N ASP A 113 5.47 4.23 21.44
CA ASP A 113 5.80 5.49 22.10
C ASP A 113 5.54 6.65 21.13
N LEU A 114 4.47 7.40 21.37
CA LEU A 114 4.07 8.54 20.54
C LEU A 114 4.93 9.78 20.74
N GLU A 115 5.72 9.84 21.81
CA GLU A 115 6.70 10.90 22.01
C GLU A 115 8.00 10.62 21.24
N ASN A 116 8.15 9.40 20.73
CA ASN A 116 9.31 8.96 19.97
C ASN A 116 9.30 9.57 18.56
N LYS A 117 10.01 10.68 18.40
CA LYS A 117 10.23 11.37 17.11
C LYS A 117 11.26 10.66 16.23
N LYS A 118 11.17 9.33 16.13
CA LYS A 118 12.05 8.54 15.26
C LYS A 118 11.81 8.91 13.80
N SER A 119 12.91 8.96 13.05
CA SER A 119 12.85 9.12 11.60
C SER A 119 12.27 7.87 10.94
N PHE A 120 11.53 8.08 9.86
CA PHE A 120 11.07 7.04 8.96
C PHE A 120 12.13 6.73 7.93
N VAL A 121 12.45 5.45 7.78
CA VAL A 121 13.40 4.94 6.80
C VAL A 121 12.63 4.22 5.71
N VAL A 122 12.64 4.77 4.50
CA VAL A 122 11.84 4.29 3.37
C VAL A 122 12.69 4.21 2.11
N GLN A 123 12.48 3.20 1.28
CA GLN A 123 13.19 3.10 0.00
C GLN A 123 12.49 3.94 -1.07
N CYS A 124 13.29 4.64 -1.88
CA CYS A 124 12.75 5.40 -2.99
C CYS A 124 12.19 4.49 -4.09
N PRO A 125 10.93 4.67 -4.52
CA PRO A 125 10.35 3.83 -5.56
C PRO A 125 11.11 3.85 -6.89
N TRP A 126 11.75 4.98 -7.22
CA TRP A 126 12.38 5.18 -8.53
C TRP A 126 13.88 4.87 -8.57
N CYS A 127 14.63 5.12 -7.48
CA CYS A 127 16.07 4.86 -7.45
C CYS A 127 16.49 3.80 -6.43
N HIS A 128 15.53 3.28 -5.65
CA HIS A 128 15.74 2.27 -4.61
C HIS A 128 16.71 2.65 -3.49
N GLN A 129 17.20 3.90 -3.47
CA GLN A 129 18.04 4.40 -2.39
C GLN A 129 17.20 4.67 -1.15
N GLU A 130 17.76 4.33 0.00
CA GLU A 130 17.17 4.61 1.31
C GLU A 130 17.03 6.12 1.53
N GLN A 131 15.84 6.53 1.96
CA GLN A 131 15.50 7.88 2.33
C GLN A 131 15.15 7.91 3.82
N ILE A 132 15.66 8.92 4.51
CA ILE A 132 15.39 9.14 5.93
C ILE A 132 14.56 10.41 6.03
N PHE A 133 13.31 10.30 6.46
CA PHE A 133 12.43 11.43 6.72
C PHE A 133 12.26 11.62 8.21
N SER A 134 12.33 12.85 8.69
CA SER A 134 11.84 13.16 10.02
C SER A 134 10.34 12.88 10.09
N THR A 135 9.87 12.70 11.31
CA THR A 135 8.47 12.54 11.63
C THR A 135 7.55 13.55 10.94
N SER A 136 7.87 14.84 11.05
CA SER A 136 7.05 15.92 10.50
C SER A 136 7.13 16.02 8.97
N GLU A 137 8.28 15.69 8.36
CA GLU A 137 8.41 15.57 6.91
C GLU A 137 7.49 14.45 6.39
N TRP A 138 7.52 13.28 7.01
CA TRP A 138 6.72 12.13 6.58
C TRP A 138 5.21 12.39 6.68
N VAL A 139 4.76 13.00 7.79
CA VAL A 139 3.35 13.41 7.95
C VAL A 139 2.91 14.34 6.83
N LYS A 140 3.72 15.34 6.47
CA LYS A 140 3.39 16.30 5.39
C LYS A 140 3.28 15.60 4.03
N ILE A 141 4.22 14.70 3.70
CA ILE A 141 4.20 13.94 2.44
C ILE A 141 2.91 13.13 2.31
N MET A 142 2.46 12.51 3.41
CA MET A 142 1.35 11.57 3.37
C MET A 142 -0.03 12.25 3.40
N ARG A 143 -0.16 13.44 4.00
CA ARG A 143 -1.46 14.09 4.24
C ARG A 143 -1.70 15.38 3.47
N THR A 144 -0.67 16.11 3.12
CA THR A 144 -0.83 17.38 2.41
C THR A 144 -0.73 17.12 0.92
N SER A 145 -1.87 17.07 0.23
CA SER A 145 -1.96 16.77 -1.20
C SER A 145 -1.12 17.71 -2.09
N GLU A 146 -0.84 18.92 -1.61
CA GLU A 146 -0.02 19.93 -2.30
C GLU A 146 1.47 19.87 -1.92
N HIS A 147 1.81 19.13 -0.86
CA HIS A 147 3.18 19.06 -0.39
C HIS A 147 3.96 18.06 -1.23
N VAL A 148 5.11 18.51 -1.70
CA VAL A 148 6.04 17.73 -2.52
C VAL A 148 7.41 17.83 -1.88
N GLU A 149 7.90 16.70 -1.39
CA GLU A 149 9.32 16.55 -1.05
C GLU A 149 10.08 16.00 -2.26
N LYS A 150 11.39 16.24 -2.31
CA LYS A 150 12.24 15.63 -3.34
C LYS A 150 13.00 14.46 -2.75
N CYS A 151 13.23 13.44 -3.57
CA CYS A 151 14.17 12.38 -3.24
C CYS A 151 15.54 13.02 -2.91
N LYS A 152 16.09 12.68 -1.73
CA LYS A 152 17.36 13.22 -1.22
C LYS A 152 18.57 12.72 -2.03
N SER A 153 18.36 11.71 -2.89
CA SER A 153 19.36 11.26 -3.86
C SER A 153 19.57 12.30 -4.97
N PHE A 154 20.82 12.74 -5.14
CA PHE A 154 21.21 13.72 -6.16
C PHE A 154 20.89 13.27 -7.58
N GLN A 155 20.94 11.97 -7.87
CA GLN A 155 20.69 11.44 -9.21
C GLN A 155 19.20 11.23 -9.52
N CYS A 156 18.35 11.10 -8.49
CA CYS A 156 16.93 10.78 -8.67
C CYS A 156 16.06 12.04 -8.71
N GLN A 157 16.12 12.87 -7.68
CA GLN A 157 15.30 14.09 -7.54
C GLN A 157 13.79 13.89 -7.81
N ALA A 158 13.28 12.66 -7.64
CA ALA A 158 11.86 12.35 -7.84
C ALA A 158 10.98 13.08 -6.83
N ASP A 159 9.74 13.34 -7.22
CA ASP A 159 8.74 14.04 -6.42
C ASP A 159 8.05 13.05 -5.50
N TRP A 160 8.00 13.37 -4.21
CA TRP A 160 7.35 12.61 -3.15
C TRP A 160 6.13 13.38 -2.66
N SER A 161 4.96 12.92 -3.06
CA SER A 161 3.68 13.36 -2.54
C SER A 161 2.72 12.18 -2.52
N THR A 162 1.58 12.35 -1.85
CA THR A 162 0.50 11.36 -1.91
C THR A 162 0.09 11.04 -3.35
N ASP A 163 0.09 12.05 -4.24
CA ASP A 163 -0.21 11.88 -5.67
C ASP A 163 0.81 10.96 -6.37
N THR A 164 2.10 11.26 -6.26
CA THR A 164 3.13 10.50 -6.98
C THR A 164 3.34 9.10 -6.44
N LEU A 165 3.27 8.93 -5.11
CA LEU A 165 3.44 7.63 -4.46
C LEU A 165 2.24 6.71 -4.72
N SER A 166 1.01 7.23 -4.68
CA SER A 166 -0.18 6.42 -5.01
C SER A 166 -0.28 6.08 -6.50
N ALA A 167 0.12 7.00 -7.37
CA ALA A 167 0.29 6.76 -8.79
C ALA A 167 1.32 5.66 -9.07
N TYR A 168 2.48 5.71 -8.40
CA TYR A 168 3.51 4.68 -8.52
C TYR A 168 2.99 3.31 -8.09
N ARG A 169 2.34 3.22 -6.92
CA ARG A 169 1.74 1.98 -6.42
C ARG A 169 0.75 1.39 -7.43
N PHE A 170 -0.11 2.22 -8.01
CA PHE A 170 -1.04 1.78 -9.04
C PHE A 170 -0.31 1.16 -10.25
N LEU A 171 0.76 1.80 -10.73
CA LEU A 171 1.55 1.28 -11.85
C LEU A 171 2.26 -0.03 -11.51
N GLU A 172 2.74 -0.18 -10.28
CA GLU A 172 3.32 -1.43 -9.78
C GLU A 172 2.27 -2.56 -9.78
N ASP A 173 1.06 -2.29 -9.29
CA ASP A 173 -0.04 -3.27 -9.31
C ASP A 173 -0.50 -3.61 -10.73
N VAL A 174 -0.53 -2.64 -11.65
CA VAL A 174 -0.78 -2.90 -13.08
C VAL A 174 0.32 -3.78 -13.67
N ASN A 175 1.58 -3.50 -13.39
CA ASN A 175 2.70 -4.32 -13.85
C ASN A 175 2.63 -5.75 -13.29
N ASN A 176 2.27 -5.88 -12.01
CA ASN A 176 2.05 -7.17 -11.34
C ASN A 176 0.87 -7.94 -11.97
N TYR A 177 -0.22 -7.25 -12.30
CA TYR A 177 -1.36 -7.83 -13.01
C TYR A 177 -0.99 -8.28 -14.43
N ILE A 178 -0.21 -7.48 -15.15
CA ILE A 178 0.28 -7.84 -16.48
C ILE A 178 1.17 -9.10 -16.42
N ALA A 179 2.02 -9.21 -15.40
CA ALA A 179 2.89 -10.35 -15.19
C ALA A 179 2.12 -11.61 -14.71
N ASP A 180 1.09 -11.42 -13.90
CA ASP A 180 0.28 -12.49 -13.31
C ASP A 180 -1.22 -12.15 -13.34
N LYS A 181 -1.92 -12.75 -14.31
CA LYS A 181 -3.35 -12.55 -14.56
C LYS A 181 -4.26 -13.21 -13.52
N SER A 182 -3.70 -13.88 -12.51
CA SER A 182 -4.45 -14.35 -11.34
C SER A 182 -4.69 -13.25 -10.32
N LYS A 183 -3.92 -12.15 -10.38
CA LYS A 183 -4.08 -10.97 -9.52
C LYS A 183 -5.21 -10.07 -10.02
N PHE A 184 -5.68 -9.18 -9.15
CA PHE A 184 -6.69 -8.18 -9.46
C PHE A 184 -6.23 -6.79 -9.00
N LEU A 185 -6.67 -5.76 -9.71
CA LEU A 185 -6.46 -4.37 -9.29
C LEU A 185 -7.51 -3.98 -8.23
N GLY A 186 -7.13 -3.07 -7.34
CA GLY A 186 -8.08 -2.43 -6.41
C GLY A 186 -9.25 -1.79 -7.16
N GLY A 187 -10.46 -1.89 -6.61
CA GLY A 187 -11.68 -1.33 -7.21
C GLY A 187 -12.20 -2.04 -8.47
N ALA A 188 -11.52 -3.11 -8.93
CA ALA A 188 -11.91 -3.82 -10.13
C ALA A 188 -12.97 -4.92 -9.91
N LEU A 189 -13.00 -5.54 -8.72
CA LEU A 189 -13.75 -6.78 -8.48
C LEU A 189 -15.27 -6.63 -8.39
N ILE A 190 -15.74 -5.55 -7.78
CA ILE A 190 -17.16 -5.32 -7.49
C ILE A 190 -17.64 -4.15 -8.35
N ASP A 191 -18.79 -4.28 -8.98
CA ASP A 191 -19.41 -3.18 -9.71
C ASP A 191 -20.29 -2.28 -8.82
N LEU A 192 -20.94 -1.27 -9.41
CA LEU A 192 -21.76 -0.32 -8.64
C LEU A 192 -23.04 -0.96 -8.07
N THR A 193 -23.41 -2.14 -8.57
CA THR A 193 -24.56 -2.91 -8.10
C THR A 193 -24.18 -3.93 -7.03
N GLY A 194 -22.88 -4.07 -6.71
CA GLY A 194 -22.39 -5.07 -5.78
C GLY A 194 -22.18 -6.45 -6.41
N GLU A 195 -22.33 -6.57 -7.73
CA GLU A 195 -22.18 -7.85 -8.43
C GLU A 195 -20.71 -8.16 -8.70
N TYR A 196 -20.34 -9.44 -8.52
CA TYR A 196 -19.02 -9.98 -8.77
C TYR A 196 -19.07 -10.95 -9.96
N THR A 197 -18.40 -10.57 -11.05
CA THR A 197 -18.33 -11.38 -12.29
C THR A 197 -16.89 -11.45 -12.79
N PRO A 198 -16.08 -12.41 -12.32
CA PRO A 198 -14.62 -12.41 -12.51
C PRO A 198 -14.19 -12.41 -13.99
N GLU A 199 -14.93 -13.06 -14.88
CA GLU A 199 -14.66 -13.07 -16.32
C GLU A 199 -14.83 -11.68 -16.94
N LEU A 200 -15.89 -10.97 -16.54
CA LEU A 200 -16.16 -9.60 -17.00
C LEU A 200 -15.13 -8.63 -16.44
N VAL A 201 -14.73 -8.80 -15.17
CA VAL A 201 -13.68 -8.01 -14.53
C VAL A 201 -12.36 -8.20 -15.25
N LYS A 202 -11.94 -9.43 -15.53
CA LYS A 202 -10.72 -9.71 -16.29
C LYS A 202 -10.77 -9.11 -17.68
N THR A 203 -11.88 -9.29 -18.40
CA THR A 203 -12.06 -8.71 -19.74
C THR A 203 -11.91 -7.18 -19.74
N LYS A 204 -12.56 -6.49 -18.79
CA LYS A 204 -12.44 -5.02 -18.66
C LYS A 204 -11.04 -4.60 -18.22
N THR A 205 -10.42 -5.34 -17.31
CA THR A 205 -9.07 -5.04 -16.82
C THR A 205 -8.04 -5.21 -17.94
N ASP A 206 -8.12 -6.28 -18.72
CA ASP A 206 -7.27 -6.50 -19.89
C ASP A 206 -7.52 -5.45 -20.99
N LEU A 207 -8.75 -4.98 -21.16
CA LEU A 207 -9.07 -3.94 -22.13
C LEU A 207 -8.35 -2.61 -21.80
N VAL A 208 -8.26 -2.27 -20.52
CA VAL A 208 -7.78 -0.96 -20.05
C VAL A 208 -6.30 -1.00 -19.65
N PHE A 209 -5.87 -2.05 -18.95
CA PHE A 209 -4.61 -2.12 -18.20
C PHE A 209 -3.68 -3.24 -18.69
N SER A 210 -3.85 -3.75 -19.92
CA SER A 210 -2.94 -4.77 -20.49
C SER A 210 -1.62 -4.23 -21.02
N LYS A 211 -1.50 -2.91 -21.15
CA LYS A 211 -0.31 -2.25 -21.70
C LYS A 211 0.57 -1.70 -20.58
N LYS A 212 1.88 -1.98 -20.68
CA LYS A 212 2.87 -1.29 -19.85
C LYS A 212 3.01 0.17 -20.28
N TRP A 213 2.96 1.07 -19.31
CA TRP A 213 3.24 2.48 -19.51
C TRP A 213 4.65 2.79 -19.05
N ASP A 214 5.46 3.34 -19.95
CA ASP A 214 6.79 3.83 -19.62
C ASP A 214 6.66 5.21 -18.99
N ILE A 215 6.63 5.24 -17.66
CA ILE A 215 6.40 6.43 -16.87
C ILE A 215 7.65 6.68 -16.02
N SER A 216 8.31 7.79 -16.32
CA SER A 216 9.43 8.30 -15.51
C SER A 216 8.93 8.94 -14.22
N ASN A 217 9.86 9.21 -13.29
CA ASN A 217 9.56 9.90 -12.04
C ASN A 217 8.83 11.25 -12.22
N SER A 218 9.26 12.08 -13.18
CA SER A 218 8.68 13.41 -13.46
C SER A 218 7.30 13.36 -14.13
N THR A 219 6.88 12.17 -14.57
CA THR A 219 5.60 11.92 -15.24
C THR A 219 4.67 11.04 -14.40
N CYS A 220 5.11 10.61 -13.21
CA CYS A 220 4.37 9.71 -12.33
C CYS A 220 3.32 10.46 -11.49
N HIS A 221 2.38 11.11 -12.18
CA HIS A 221 1.27 11.85 -11.58
C HIS A 221 -0.06 11.29 -12.07
N TRP A 222 -1.11 11.34 -11.25
CA TRP A 222 -2.43 10.83 -11.66
C TRP A 222 -2.97 11.53 -12.90
N SER A 223 -2.77 12.84 -13.03
CA SER A 223 -3.18 13.60 -14.21
C SER A 223 -2.56 13.05 -15.50
N HIS A 224 -1.28 12.67 -15.47
CA HIS A 224 -0.60 12.08 -16.61
C HIS A 224 -1.08 10.65 -16.90
N ILE A 225 -1.21 9.82 -15.86
CA ILE A 225 -1.71 8.44 -15.98
C ILE A 225 -3.13 8.42 -16.57
N LEU A 226 -4.03 9.25 -16.07
CA LEU A 226 -5.41 9.35 -16.57
C LEU A 226 -5.44 9.76 -18.04
N ASN A 227 -4.61 10.73 -18.44
CA ASN A 227 -4.49 11.12 -19.84
C ASN A 227 -4.01 9.96 -20.74
N LEU A 228 -3.06 9.14 -20.26
CA LEU A 228 -2.59 7.96 -20.99
C LEU A 228 -3.68 6.89 -21.13
N ILE A 229 -4.45 6.63 -20.07
CA ILE A 229 -5.58 5.70 -20.08
C ILE A 229 -6.63 6.18 -21.07
N GLU A 230 -7.04 7.45 -20.98
CA GLU A 230 -8.02 8.04 -21.89
C GLU A 230 -7.58 8.00 -23.34
N ALA A 231 -6.32 8.37 -23.63
CA ALA A 231 -5.78 8.34 -24.98
C ALA A 231 -5.79 6.90 -25.55
N SER A 232 -5.44 5.91 -24.73
CA SER A 232 -5.50 4.50 -25.08
C SER A 232 -6.92 4.08 -25.46
N LEU A 233 -7.91 4.39 -24.62
CA LEU A 233 -9.33 4.02 -24.84
C LEU A 233 -9.97 4.74 -26.04
N LYS A 234 -9.59 6.00 -26.29
CA LYS A 234 -10.04 6.75 -27.47
C LYS A 234 -9.45 6.14 -28.75
N SER A 235 -8.18 5.75 -28.73
CA SER A 235 -7.51 5.16 -29.90
C SER A 235 -8.10 3.81 -30.33
N THR A 236 -8.68 3.05 -29.41
CA THR A 236 -9.33 1.75 -29.70
C THR A 236 -10.83 1.86 -29.96
N ASN A 237 -11.40 3.07 -29.94
CA ASN A 237 -12.86 3.31 -30.04
C ASN A 237 -13.69 2.52 -29.01
N GLN A 238 -13.12 2.25 -27.84
CA GLN A 238 -13.73 1.44 -26.76
C GLN A 238 -14.25 2.26 -25.59
N LEU A 239 -14.18 3.59 -25.69
CA LEU A 239 -14.61 4.49 -24.63
C LEU A 239 -16.14 4.48 -24.49
N THR A 240 -16.64 3.64 -23.58
CA THR A 240 -18.04 3.60 -23.16
C THR A 240 -18.19 4.16 -21.75
N ALA A 241 -19.39 4.64 -21.39
CA ALA A 241 -19.67 5.11 -20.02
C ALA A 241 -19.41 4.02 -18.97
N ALA A 242 -19.70 2.76 -19.30
CA ALA A 242 -19.42 1.62 -18.41
C ALA A 242 -17.91 1.42 -18.16
N LEU A 243 -17.09 1.63 -19.19
CA LEU A 243 -15.63 1.52 -19.07
C LEU A 243 -15.02 2.72 -18.34
N GLN A 244 -15.54 3.93 -18.58
CA GLN A 244 -15.15 5.12 -17.81
C GLN A 244 -15.44 4.96 -16.32
N ASN A 245 -16.63 4.45 -15.97
CA ASN A 245 -16.97 4.15 -14.58
C ASN A 245 -16.05 3.09 -13.97
N PHE A 246 -15.67 2.07 -14.73
CA PHE A 246 -14.71 1.06 -14.29
C PHE A 246 -13.32 1.67 -14.03
N VAL A 247 -12.80 2.48 -14.96
CA VAL A 247 -11.54 3.21 -14.78
C VAL A 247 -11.59 4.09 -13.53
N HIS A 248 -12.65 4.86 -13.37
CA HIS A 248 -12.83 5.74 -12.23
C HIS A 248 -12.79 4.96 -10.92
N ARG A 249 -13.50 3.83 -10.81
CA ARG A 249 -13.48 2.99 -9.60
C ARG A 249 -12.10 2.46 -9.28
N VAL A 250 -11.39 1.95 -10.29
CA VAL A 250 -10.02 1.46 -10.10
C VAL A 250 -9.15 2.62 -9.62
N VAL A 251 -9.14 3.75 -10.32
CA VAL A 251 -8.35 4.94 -9.93
C VAL A 251 -8.69 5.41 -8.51
N SER A 252 -9.96 5.48 -8.13
CA SER A 252 -10.39 5.88 -6.78
C SER A 252 -9.93 4.91 -5.69
N ALA A 253 -9.68 3.63 -6.00
CA ALA A 253 -9.14 2.67 -5.04
C ALA A 253 -7.64 2.88 -4.74
N TYR A 254 -6.96 3.71 -5.55
CA TYR A 254 -5.55 4.02 -5.39
C TYR A 254 -5.28 5.49 -5.08
N SER A 255 -6.01 6.42 -5.70
CA SER A 255 -5.73 7.85 -5.61
C SER A 255 -5.77 8.35 -4.16
N GLY A 256 -4.68 8.97 -3.71
CA GLY A 256 -4.53 9.40 -2.32
C GLY A 256 -4.06 8.29 -1.36
N ILE A 257 -3.83 7.07 -1.86
CA ILE A 257 -3.55 5.88 -1.06
C ILE A 257 -2.16 5.32 -1.43
N PRO A 258 -1.08 5.89 -0.89
CA PRO A 258 0.30 5.56 -1.29
C PRO A 258 0.74 4.16 -0.83
N ALA A 259 0.03 3.54 0.12
CA ALA A 259 0.33 2.21 0.61
C ALA A 259 -0.87 1.27 0.44
N PRO A 260 -0.63 -0.02 0.15
CA PRO A 260 -1.67 -1.05 -0.03
C PRO A 260 -2.57 -1.23 1.19
N PHE A 261 -2.01 -0.97 2.37
CA PHE A 261 -2.73 -0.89 3.63
C PHE A 261 -2.54 0.53 4.15
N SER A 262 -3.46 1.43 3.82
CA SER A 262 -3.53 2.72 4.50
C SER A 262 -4.55 2.63 5.61
N LEU A 263 -4.24 3.25 6.75
CA LEU A 263 -5.24 3.44 7.78
C LEU A 263 -6.33 4.44 7.37
N ASP A 264 -6.16 5.16 6.26
CA ASP A 264 -7.25 5.96 5.68
C ASP A 264 -8.45 5.08 5.28
N PHE A 265 -8.25 3.79 4.95
CA PHE A 265 -9.34 2.82 4.77
C PHE A 265 -9.98 2.35 6.09
N VAL A 266 -9.29 2.52 7.22
CA VAL A 266 -9.76 2.14 8.56
C VAL A 266 -10.39 3.34 9.29
N SER A 267 -10.03 4.56 8.89
CA SER A 267 -10.59 5.81 9.42
C SER A 267 -11.77 6.38 8.62
N ALA A 268 -12.07 5.84 7.44
CA ALA A 268 -13.23 6.19 6.62
C ALA A 268 -14.48 5.41 7.05
#